data_AF-A0A3N7FE07-F1
#
_entry.id   AF-A0A3N7FE07-F1
#
_cell.length_a   1.000
_cell.length_b   1.000
_cell.length_c   1.000
_cell.angle_alpha   90.00
_cell.angle_beta   90.00
_cell.angle_gamma   90.00
#
_symmetry.space_group_name_H-M   'P 1'
#
loop_
_entity.id
_entity.type
_entity.pdbx_description
1 polymer ?
#
loop_
_entity_poly.entity_id
_entity_poly.type
_entity_poly.pdbx_seq_one_letter_code
_entity_poly.pdbx_strand_id
1 'polypeptide(L)'
;MSQFPQFISGLDLANLVVSADLLQLSCGAIKDLHAETNPNQQLSVRHKLVSQSNCTTIAFATSPLCTKDHILQGGDLVSSSALKEQGFPLFESLCSKGNPSFSIHRAAITLFYSELRSMIRRLVNYY
;
A
#
# COMPACT_ATOMS: atom_id res chain seq x y z
N MET A 1 39.99 14.83 12.08
CA MET A 1 38.63 14.31 12.30
C MET A 1 37.88 14.40 10.97
N SER A 2 37.63 13.29 10.29
CA SER A 2 36.92 13.25 9.01
C SER A 2 35.42 13.37 9.26
N GLN A 3 34.84 14.51 8.87
CA GLN A 3 33.41 14.74 8.90
C GLN A 3 32.80 13.98 7.71
N PHE A 4 32.02 12.94 7.97
CA PHE A 4 31.23 12.30 6.91
C PHE A 4 30.14 13.29 6.45
N PRO A 5 29.96 13.55 5.14
CA PRO A 5 28.82 14.33 4.68
C PRO A 5 27.61 13.43 4.72
N GLN A 6 26.89 13.44 5.84
CA GLN A 6 25.76 12.55 6.08
C GLN A 6 24.43 13.19 5.65
N PHE A 7 24.36 13.73 4.43
CA PHE A 7 23.10 14.06 3.78
C PHE A 7 23.25 13.86 2.28
N ILE A 8 22.65 12.78 1.77
CA ILE A 8 22.28 12.70 0.35
C ILE A 8 21.19 13.78 0.19
N SER A 9 21.43 14.78 -0.66
CA SER A 9 20.45 15.83 -0.86
C SER A 9 19.16 15.23 -1.46
N GLY A 10 18.01 15.87 -1.22
CA GLY A 10 16.76 15.44 -1.84
C GLY A 10 16.85 15.35 -3.38
N LEU A 11 17.72 16.18 -3.98
CA LEU A 11 18.00 16.16 -5.41
C LEU A 11 18.79 14.90 -5.84
N ASP A 12 19.82 14.52 -5.08
CA ASP A 12 20.60 13.32 -5.37
C ASP A 12 19.73 12.05 -5.26
N LEU A 13 18.86 12.00 -4.24
CA LEU A 13 17.91 10.91 -4.07
C LEU A 13 16.86 10.88 -5.20
N ALA A 14 16.35 12.03 -5.62
CA ALA A 14 15.39 12.11 -6.72
C ALA A 14 15.98 11.58 -8.03
N ASN A 15 17.23 11.96 -8.35
CA ASN A 15 17.93 11.46 -9.52
C ASN A 15 18.11 9.94 -9.47
N LEU A 16 18.48 9.39 -8.31
CA LEU A 16 18.60 7.94 -8.12
C LEU A 16 17.25 7.24 -8.37
N VAL A 17 16.17 7.72 -7.73
CA VAL A 17 14.83 7.11 -7.85
C VAL A 17 14.31 7.14 -9.29
N VAL A 18 14.53 8.25 -10.02
CA VAL A 18 14.11 8.37 -11.43
C VAL A 18 14.95 7.45 -12.33
N SER A 19 16.26 7.37 -12.10
CA SER A 19 17.17 6.55 -12.91
C SER A 19 17.05 5.04 -12.69
N ALA A 20 16.41 4.62 -11.59
CA ALA A 20 16.28 3.20 -11.22
C ALA A 20 15.12 2.47 -11.90
N ASP A 21 14.44 3.10 -12.87
CA ASP A 21 13.22 2.64 -13.56
C ASP A 21 12.03 2.29 -12.64
N LEU A 22 12.17 2.31 -11.31
CA LEU A 22 11.16 1.90 -10.34
C LEU A 22 9.84 2.66 -10.52
N LEU A 23 9.91 3.95 -10.84
CA LEU A 23 8.73 4.77 -11.12
C LEU A 23 8.02 4.32 -12.39
N GLN A 24 8.76 4.08 -13.48
CA GLN A 24 8.18 3.64 -14.74
C GLN A 24 7.51 2.28 -14.58
N LEU A 25 8.17 1.34 -13.90
CA LEU A 25 7.67 -0.01 -13.67
C LEU A 25 6.43 -0.01 -12.78
N SER A 26 6.48 0.72 -11.66
CA SER A 26 5.36 0.82 -10.72
C SER A 26 4.15 1.51 -11.36
N CYS A 27 4.37 2.64 -12.03
CA CYS A 27 3.30 3.37 -12.72
C CYS A 27 2.73 2.57 -13.90
N GLY A 28 3.55 1.84 -14.63
CA GLY A 28 3.11 0.93 -15.69
C GLY A 28 2.18 -0.15 -15.16
N ALA A 29 2.59 -0.85 -14.10
CA ALA A 29 1.79 -1.88 -13.46
C ALA A 29 0.43 -1.36 -12.96
N ILE A 30 0.39 -0.14 -12.40
CA ILE A 30 -0.85 0.52 -11.97
C ILE A 30 -1.75 0.85 -13.17
N LYS A 31 -1.18 1.41 -14.26
CA LYS A 31 -1.94 1.74 -15.48
C LYS A 31 -2.57 0.50 -16.12
N ASP A 32 -1.80 -0.57 -16.24
CA ASP A 32 -2.29 -1.83 -16.79
C ASP A 32 -3.44 -2.39 -15.92
N LEU A 33 -3.26 -2.38 -14.60
CA LEU A 33 -4.28 -2.84 -13.66
C LEU A 33 -5.58 -2.02 -13.76
N HIS A 34 -5.48 -0.71 -14.00
CA HIS A 34 -6.64 0.14 -14.25
C HIS A 34 -7.29 -0.15 -15.61
N ALA A 35 -6.53 -0.38 -16.67
CA ALA A 35 -7.05 -0.71 -18.00
C ALA A 35 -7.86 -2.03 -17.98
N GLU A 36 -7.46 -2.99 -17.15
CA GLU A 36 -8.17 -4.26 -16.96
C GLU A 36 -9.40 -4.15 -16.03
N THR A 37 -9.66 -2.97 -15.44
CA THR A 37 -10.71 -2.78 -14.43
C THR A 37 -12.03 -2.32 -15.03
N ASN A 38 -13.11 -3.04 -14.72
CA ASN A 38 -14.46 -2.65 -15.10
C ASN A 38 -14.92 -1.47 -14.22
N PRO A 39 -15.31 -0.32 -14.81
CA PRO A 39 -15.75 0.86 -14.06
C PRO A 39 -17.02 0.64 -13.22
N ASN A 40 -17.83 -0.37 -13.57
CA ASN A 40 -19.08 -0.70 -12.86
C ASN A 40 -18.90 -1.78 -11.79
N GLN A 41 -17.66 -2.19 -11.50
CA GLN A 41 -17.41 -3.20 -10.49
C GLN A 41 -17.62 -2.65 -9.07
N GLN A 42 -18.32 -3.43 -8.24
CA GLN A 42 -18.53 -3.15 -6.82
C GLN A 42 -17.20 -2.94 -6.07
N LEU A 43 -17.28 -2.28 -4.90
CA LEU A 43 -16.16 -2.01 -3.98
C LEU A 43 -15.23 -3.22 -3.86
N SER A 44 -14.04 -3.12 -4.45
CA SER A 44 -13.03 -4.18 -4.43
C SER A 44 -11.63 -3.59 -4.59
N VAL A 45 -10.63 -4.28 -4.03
CA VAL A 45 -9.22 -4.03 -4.36
C VAL A 45 -8.77 -5.14 -5.30
N ARG A 46 -8.14 -4.74 -6.39
CA ARG A 46 -7.47 -5.64 -7.31
C ARG A 46 -5.97 -5.51 -7.10
N HIS A 47 -5.25 -6.59 -7.34
CA HIS A 47 -3.80 -6.59 -7.34
C HIS A 47 -3.25 -7.26 -8.59
N LYS A 48 -2.07 -6.82 -9.01
CA LYS A 48 -1.29 -7.43 -10.10
C LYS A 48 0.14 -7.64 -9.64
N LEU A 49 0.67 -8.83 -9.92
CA LEU A 49 2.07 -9.15 -9.72
C LEU A 49 2.77 -8.98 -11.06
N VAL A 50 3.83 -8.17 -11.08
CA VAL A 50 4.71 -7.99 -12.22
C VAL A 50 6.11 -8.41 -11.79
N SER A 51 6.49 -9.62 -12.17
CA SER A 51 7.81 -10.18 -11.88
C SER A 51 8.83 -9.72 -12.92
N GLN A 52 10.02 -9.35 -12.43
CA GLN A 52 11.19 -9.01 -13.23
C GLN A 52 12.39 -9.82 -12.76
N SER A 53 13.51 -9.70 -13.48
CA SER A 53 14.74 -10.45 -13.16
C SER A 53 15.32 -10.12 -11.78
N ASN A 54 15.03 -8.94 -11.23
CA ASN A 54 15.60 -8.43 -9.98
C ASN A 54 14.56 -8.02 -8.92
N CYS A 55 13.28 -7.91 -9.27
CA CYS A 55 12.23 -7.52 -8.34
C CYS A 55 10.86 -8.06 -8.75
N THR A 56 9.93 -8.10 -7.79
CA THR A 56 8.51 -8.35 -8.06
C THR A 56 7.72 -7.15 -7.58
N THR A 57 7.03 -6.48 -8.50
CA THR A 57 6.13 -5.37 -8.18
C THR A 57 4.75 -5.91 -7.88
N ILE A 58 4.16 -5.48 -6.76
CA ILE A 58 2.77 -5.76 -6.41
C ILE A 58 2.00 -4.43 -6.51
N ALA A 59 1.24 -4.26 -7.59
CA ALA A 59 0.39 -3.09 -7.77
C ALA A 59 -0.99 -3.34 -7.18
N PHE A 60 -1.57 -2.33 -6.53
CA PHE A 60 -2.93 -2.35 -6.01
C PHE A 60 -3.76 -1.25 -6.67
N ALA A 61 -5.01 -1.55 -7.01
CA ALA A 61 -5.96 -0.58 -7.50
C ALA A 61 -7.33 -0.81 -6.84
N THR A 62 -7.96 0.27 -6.41
CA THR A 62 -9.33 0.25 -5.91
C THR A 62 -10.30 0.53 -7.06
N SER A 63 -11.51 -0.01 -6.97
CA SER A 63 -12.56 0.35 -7.95
C SER A 63 -12.88 1.85 -7.89
N PRO A 64 -13.28 2.49 -9.01
CA PRO A 64 -13.54 3.93 -9.05
C PRO A 64 -14.59 4.41 -8.04
N LEU A 65 -15.61 3.58 -7.78
CA LEU A 65 -16.66 3.83 -6.77
C LEU A 65 -16.06 3.87 -5.35
N CYS A 66 -15.11 2.99 -5.06
CA CYS A 66 -14.43 2.94 -3.77
C CYS A 66 -13.59 4.20 -3.50
N THR A 67 -12.89 4.67 -4.53
CA THR A 67 -12.06 5.87 -4.42
C THR A 67 -12.90 7.10 -4.15
N LYS A 68 -14.01 7.29 -4.87
CA LYS A 68 -14.85 8.49 -4.76
C LYS A 68 -15.69 8.54 -3.48
N ASP A 69 -16.33 7.44 -3.11
CA ASP A 69 -17.35 7.45 -2.06
C ASP A 69 -16.76 7.17 -0.66
N HIS A 70 -15.58 6.54 -0.58
CA HIS A 70 -15.05 6.07 0.70
C HIS A 70 -13.63 6.53 1.01
N ILE A 71 -12.75 6.70 0.02
CA ILE A 71 -11.34 7.07 0.28
C ILE A 71 -11.13 8.59 0.19
N LEU A 72 -11.76 9.25 -0.79
CA LEU A 72 -11.58 10.69 -1.00
C LEU A 72 -12.40 11.57 -0.07
N GLN A 73 -13.45 11.04 0.57
CA GLN A 73 -14.27 11.83 1.51
C GLN A 73 -13.54 12.15 2.83
N GLY A 74 -12.45 11.42 3.16
CA GLY A 74 -11.62 11.69 4.33
C GLY A 74 -12.37 11.61 5.67
N GLY A 75 -11.66 11.82 6.77
CA GLY A 75 -12.26 12.04 8.10
C GLY A 75 -12.72 10.79 8.87
N ASP A 76 -13.04 9.67 8.20
CA ASP A 76 -13.39 8.42 8.90
C ASP A 76 -12.14 7.62 9.28
N LEU A 77 -11.70 7.81 10.53
CA LEU A 77 -10.55 7.14 11.11
C LEU A 77 -10.99 6.09 12.14
N VAL A 78 -10.18 5.03 12.24
CA VAL A 78 -10.29 3.99 13.27
C VAL A 78 -8.94 3.83 13.96
N SER A 79 -8.94 3.66 15.28
CA SER A 79 -7.69 3.43 16.02
C SER A 79 -7.17 2.01 15.85
N SER A 80 -5.86 1.83 15.90
CA SER A 80 -5.24 0.50 15.89
C SER A 80 -5.64 -0.34 17.10
N SER A 81 -5.95 0.28 18.24
CA SER A 81 -6.52 -0.41 19.41
C SER A 81 -7.92 -0.98 19.14
N ALA A 82 -8.81 -0.21 18.51
CA ALA A 82 -10.16 -0.67 18.17
C ALA A 82 -10.11 -1.81 17.14
N LEU A 83 -9.19 -1.76 16.18
CA LEU A 83 -8.95 -2.85 15.23
C LEU A 83 -8.48 -4.13 15.94
N LYS A 84 -7.58 -4.00 16.93
CA LYS A 84 -7.14 -5.13 17.75
C LYS A 84 -8.30 -5.78 18.50
N GLU A 85 -9.17 -4.98 19.13
CA GLU A 85 -10.38 -5.46 19.81
C GLU A 85 -11.34 -6.18 18.86
N GLN A 86 -11.38 -5.77 17.59
CA GLN A 86 -12.16 -6.42 16.52
C GLN A 86 -11.50 -7.68 15.94
N GLY A 87 -10.40 -8.16 16.54
CA GLY A 87 -9.70 -9.37 16.11
C GLY A 87 -8.66 -9.14 15.02
N PHE A 88 -8.17 -7.90 14.86
CA PHE A 88 -7.18 -7.54 13.85
C PHE A 88 -5.87 -6.98 14.45
N PRO A 89 -5.04 -7.81 15.12
CA PRO A 89 -3.84 -7.38 15.85
C PRO A 89 -2.58 -7.24 14.96
N LEU A 90 -2.70 -6.78 13.71
CA LEU A 90 -1.55 -6.76 12.79
C LEU A 90 -0.55 -5.62 13.03
N PHE A 91 -0.95 -4.59 13.76
CA PHE A 91 -0.19 -3.34 13.86
C PHE A 91 0.50 -3.12 15.20
N GLU A 92 0.55 -4.14 16.06
CA GLU A 92 1.16 -4.01 17.39
C GLU A 92 2.64 -3.64 17.32
N SER A 93 3.35 -4.13 16.30
CA SER A 93 4.76 -3.80 16.06
C SER A 93 5.00 -2.35 15.65
N LEU A 94 3.97 -1.62 15.20
CA LEU A 94 4.05 -0.21 14.86
C LEU A 94 3.81 0.70 16.07
N CYS A 95 3.29 0.15 17.18
CA CYS A 95 3.06 0.88 18.41
C CYS A 95 4.35 0.99 19.23
N SER A 96 4.49 2.07 19.98
CA SER A 96 5.60 2.30 20.92
C SER A 96 5.08 2.74 22.28
N LYS A 97 5.95 2.80 23.29
CA LYS A 97 5.58 3.31 24.62
C LYS A 97 5.03 4.75 24.57
N GLY A 98 5.60 5.59 23.70
CA GLY A 98 5.16 6.98 23.53
C GLY A 98 3.96 7.15 22.61
N ASN A 99 3.68 6.14 21.76
CA ASN A 99 2.54 6.13 20.86
C ASN A 99 1.90 4.74 20.84
N PRO A 100 1.06 4.42 21.84
CA PRO A 100 0.52 3.08 22.03
C PRO A 100 -0.58 2.73 21.02
N SER A 101 -1.14 3.72 20.31
CA SER A 101 -2.18 3.53 19.31
C SER A 101 -2.13 4.67 18.29
N PHE A 102 -2.39 4.35 17.03
CA PHE A 102 -2.45 5.32 15.93
C PHE A 102 -3.78 5.20 15.19
N SER A 103 -4.10 6.20 14.36
CA SER A 103 -5.33 6.24 13.57
C SER A 103 -5.07 5.84 12.13
N ILE A 104 -5.98 5.06 11.55
CA ILE A 104 -5.94 4.57 10.17
C ILE A 104 -7.25 4.94 9.48
N HIS A 105 -7.21 5.26 8.20
CA HIS A 105 -8.41 5.48 7.41
C HIS A 105 -9.27 4.21 7.37
N ARG A 106 -10.53 4.29 7.83
CA ARG A 106 -11.42 3.13 7.97
C ARG A 106 -11.65 2.40 6.64
N ALA A 107 -11.97 3.15 5.58
CA ALA A 107 -12.19 2.54 4.27
C ALA A 107 -10.95 1.76 3.77
N ALA A 108 -9.76 2.37 3.85
CA ALA A 108 -8.52 1.75 3.41
C ALA A 108 -8.24 0.45 4.17
N ILE A 109 -8.44 0.45 5.51
CA ILE A 109 -8.16 -0.75 6.29
C ILE A 109 -9.22 -1.85 6.09
N THR A 110 -10.49 -1.50 5.91
CA THR A 110 -11.55 -2.46 5.58
C THR A 110 -11.26 -3.17 4.25
N LEU A 111 -10.83 -2.42 3.24
CA LEU A 111 -10.45 -2.95 1.93
C LEU A 111 -9.20 -3.83 2.00
N PHE A 112 -8.20 -3.39 2.75
CA PHE A 112 -7.01 -4.19 2.99
C PHE A 112 -7.38 -5.51 3.68
N TYR A 113 -8.24 -5.47 4.69
CA TYR A 113 -8.68 -6.65 5.42
C TYR A 113 -9.43 -7.65 4.53
N SER A 114 -10.36 -7.18 3.69
CA SER A 114 -11.11 -8.07 2.78
C SER A 114 -10.20 -8.85 1.83
N GLU A 115 -9.08 -8.25 1.41
CA GLU A 115 -8.18 -8.83 0.41
C GLU A 115 -6.93 -9.49 0.99
N LEU A 116 -6.54 -9.15 2.22
CA LEU A 116 -5.35 -9.67 2.88
C LEU A 116 -5.32 -11.20 2.90
N ARG A 117 -6.46 -11.84 3.19
CA ARG A 117 -6.55 -13.31 3.25
C ARG A 117 -6.36 -13.97 1.88
N SER A 118 -6.85 -13.32 0.82
CA SER A 118 -6.65 -13.75 -0.58
C SER A 118 -5.19 -13.58 -0.98
N MET A 119 -4.58 -12.45 -0.62
CA MET A 119 -3.20 -12.12 -0.92
C MET A 119 -2.20 -13.06 -0.22
N ILE A 120 -2.35 -13.30 1.09
CA ILE A 120 -1.46 -14.20 1.84
C ILE A 120 -1.46 -15.60 1.23
N ARG A 121 -2.65 -16.15 0.92
CA ARG A 121 -2.76 -17.47 0.28
C ARG A 121 -2.03 -17.53 -1.06
N ARG A 122 -2.10 -16.47 -1.86
CA ARG A 122 -1.43 -16.40 -3.15
C ARG A 122 0.08 -16.26 -2.99
N LEU A 123 0.55 -15.43 -2.08
CA LEU A 123 1.99 -15.24 -1.82
C LEU A 123 2.68 -16.52 -1.33
N VAL A 124 2.00 -17.33 -0.52
CA VAL A 124 2.53 -18.62 -0.05
C VAL A 124 2.64 -19.66 -1.19
N ASN A 125 1.83 -19.56 -2.25
CA ASN A 125 1.89 -20.47 -3.39
C ASN A 125 2.94 -20.06 -4.45
N TYR A 126 3.62 -18.93 -4.27
CA TYR A 126 4.71 -18.48 -5.16
C TYR A 126 6.12 -18.82 -4.61
N TYR A 127 6.20 -19.49 -3.45
CA TYR A 127 7.41 -20.07 -2.85
C TYR A 127 7.23 -21.57 -2.64
#